data_AF-A0A1I2IQ97-F1
#
_entry.id   AF-A0A1I2IQ97-F1
#
_cell.length_a   1.000
_cell.length_b   1.000
_cell.length_c   1.000
_cell.angle_alpha   90.00
_cell.angle_beta   90.00
_cell.angle_gamma   90.00
#
_symmetry.space_group_name_H-M   'P 1'
#
loop_
_entity.id
_entity.type
_entity.pdbx_description
1 polymer ?
#
loop_
_entity_poly.entity_id
_entity_poly.type
_entity_poly.pdbx_seq_one_letter_code
_entity_poly.pdbx_strand_id
1 'polypeptide(L)' 'MPAYLPMPFHLETERLTLRPWAESDAPDFRDLLAARGKGEPPVERIRASIAEFLAATEPTAGEVAWLTRPLP' A
#
# COMPACT_ATOMS: atom_id res chain seq x y z
N MET A 1 20.40 18.23 15.81
CA MET A 1 19.25 17.39 15.42
C MET A 1 19.80 16.22 14.63
N PRO A 2 19.47 14.96 14.96
CA PRO A 2 19.90 13.82 14.17
C PRO A 2 19.30 13.89 12.76
N ALA A 3 20.03 13.40 11.76
CA ALA A 3 19.54 13.31 10.40
C ALA A 3 18.37 12.31 10.34
N TYR A 4 17.33 12.65 9.59
CA TYR A 4 16.22 11.73 9.33
C TYR A 4 16.72 10.56 8.46
N LEU A 5 16.51 9.34 8.96
CA LEU A 5 16.69 8.12 8.19
C LEU A 5 15.31 7.65 7.72
N PRO A 6 15.09 7.46 6.40
CA PRO A 6 13.85 6.89 5.91
C PRO A 6 13.62 5.51 6.53
N MET A 7 12.38 5.22 6.92
CA MET A 7 12.03 3.86 7.33
C MET A 7 12.25 2.89 6.16
N PRO A 8 12.87 1.72 6.40
CA PRO A 8 12.97 0.70 5.37
C PRO A 8 11.56 0.22 4.99
N PHE A 9 11.36 -0.07 3.71
CA PHE A 9 10.08 -0.58 3.19
C PHE A 9 9.73 -1.99 3.71
N HIS A 10 10.68 -2.65 4.38
CA HIS A 10 10.50 -3.94 5.00
C HIS A 10 10.90 -3.87 6.47
N LEU A 11 9.99 -4.27 7.36
CA LEU A 11 10.22 -4.44 8.79
C LEU A 11 9.67 -5.79 9.21
N GLU A 12 10.48 -6.57 9.89
CA GLU A 12 10.10 -7.87 10.40
C GLU A 12 10.27 -7.90 11.92
N THR A 13 9.27 -8.44 12.59
CA THR A 13 9.25 -8.75 14.02
C THR A 13 8.93 -10.23 14.17
N GLU A 14 9.07 -10.78 15.37
CA GLU A 14 8.72 -12.18 15.64
C GLU A 14 7.29 -12.57 15.24
N ARG A 15 6.37 -11.60 15.17
CA ARG A 15 4.94 -11.85 14.95
C ARG A 15 4.37 -11.22 13.69
N LEU A 16 5.03 -10.20 13.14
CA LEU A 16 4.48 -9.36 12.09
C LEU A 16 5.57 -8.95 11.10
N THR A 17 5.22 -9.00 9.82
CA THR A 17 6.04 -8.50 8.72
C THR A 17 5.29 -7.34 8.06
N LEU A 18 5.90 -6.16 8.05
CA LEU A 18 5.47 -5.03 7.26
C LEU A 18 6.31 -5.01 5.98
N ARG A 19 5.65 -5.19 4.83
CA ARG A 19 6.25 -5.12 3.49
C ARG A 19 5.29 -4.37 2.58
N PRO A 20 5.73 -3.87 1.40
CA PRO A 20 4.79 -3.43 0.38
C PRO A 20 3.81 -4.56 0.04
N TRP A 21 2.58 -4.17 -0.27
CA TRP A 21 1.55 -5.08 -0.73
C TRP A 21 2.04 -5.82 -1.97
N ALA A 22 1.66 -7.09 -2.11
CA ALA A 22 1.83 -7.89 -3.31
C ALA A 22 0.46 -8.17 -3.94
N GLU A 23 0.41 -8.44 -5.23
CA GLU A 23 -0.86 -8.77 -5.91
C GLU A 23 -1.56 -10.00 -5.31
N SER A 24 -0.80 -10.91 -4.69
CA SER A 24 -1.33 -12.05 -3.93
C SER A 24 -2.19 -11.64 -2.74
N ASP A 25 -1.96 -10.46 -2.18
CA ASP A 25 -2.63 -9.95 -0.98
C ASP A 25 -3.99 -9.30 -1.30
N ALA A 26 -4.40 -9.29 -2.59
CA ALA A 26 -5.61 -8.65 -3.05
C ALA A 26 -6.92 -9.10 -2.36
N PRO A 27 -7.12 -10.40 -2.02
CA PRO A 27 -8.30 -10.82 -1.25
C PRO A 27 -8.34 -10.18 0.14
N ASP A 28 -7.24 -10.23 0.88
CA ASP A 28 -7.16 -9.67 2.23
C ASP A 28 -7.31 -8.14 2.22
N PHE A 29 -6.75 -7.47 1.20
CA PHE A 29 -6.91 -6.03 1.06
C PHE A 29 -8.35 -5.63 0.73
N ARG A 30 -9.07 -6.43 -0.09
CA ARG A 30 -10.50 -6.24 -0.32
C ARG A 30 -11.29 -6.32 0.99
N ASP A 31 -11.02 -7.32 1.82
CA ASP A 31 -11.73 -7.51 3.09
C ASP A 31 -11.49 -6.33 4.04
N LEU A 32 -10.26 -5.79 4.06
CA LEU A 32 -9.94 -4.56 4.80
C LEU A 32 -10.72 -3.34 4.29
N LEU A 33 -10.88 -3.19 2.97
CA LEU A 33 -11.67 -2.09 2.40
C LEU A 33 -13.16 -2.23 2.72
N ALA A 34 -13.68 -3.46 2.65
CA ALA A 34 -15.06 -3.76 3.04
C ALA A 34 -15.30 -3.44 4.52
N ALA A 35 -14.39 -3.85 5.41
CA ALA A 35 -14.44 -3.53 6.84
C ALA A 35 -14.37 -2.02 7.11
N ARG A 36 -13.73 -1.24 6.22
CA ARG A 36 -13.68 0.24 6.27
C ARG A 36 -14.89 0.92 5.62
N GLY A 37 -15.90 0.17 5.18
CA GLY A 37 -17.10 0.71 4.54
C GLY A 37 -16.86 1.27 3.14
N LYS A 38 -15.78 0.84 2.46
CA LYS A 38 -15.44 1.28 1.09
C LYS A 38 -16.04 0.37 0.00
N GLY A 39 -16.85 -0.60 0.39
CA GLY A 39 -17.45 -1.59 -0.51
C GLY A 39 -16.51 -2.76 -0.81
N GLU A 40 -17.02 -3.75 -1.55
CA GLU A 40 -16.27 -4.91 -2.02
C GLU A 40 -16.10 -4.88 -3.54
N PRO A 41 -15.06 -4.20 -4.05
CA PRO A 41 -14.71 -4.30 -5.46
C PRO A 41 -14.22 -5.73 -5.80
N PRO A 42 -14.29 -6.13 -7.08
CA PRO A 42 -13.74 -7.41 -7.53
C PRO A 42 -12.23 -7.51 -7.23
N VAL A 43 -11.76 -8.72 -6.92
CA VAL A 43 -10.35 -8.97 -6.56
C VAL A 43 -9.39 -8.54 -7.68
N GLU A 44 -9.77 -8.70 -8.95
CA GLU A 44 -8.94 -8.25 -10.09
C GLU A 44 -8.73 -6.73 -10.11
N ARG A 45 -9.76 -5.95 -9.73
CA ARG A 45 -9.63 -4.49 -9.61
C ARG A 45 -8.66 -4.15 -8.48
N ILE A 46 -8.68 -4.88 -7.39
CA ILE A 46 -7.73 -4.69 -6.29
C ILE A 46 -6.31 -5.03 -6.70
N ARG A 47 -6.08 -6.12 -7.46
CA ARG A 47 -4.75 -6.44 -8.00
C ARG A 47 -4.21 -5.29 -8.86
N ALA A 48 -5.03 -4.74 -9.75
CA ALA A 48 -4.65 -3.59 -10.56
C ALA A 48 -4.29 -2.37 -9.70
N SER A 49 -5.07 -2.08 -8.64
CA SER A 49 -4.76 -1.00 -7.70
C SER A 49 -3.44 -1.22 -6.94
N ILE A 50 -3.15 -2.46 -6.52
CA ILE A 50 -1.87 -2.80 -5.87
C ILE A 50 -0.71 -2.57 -6.84
N ALA A 51 -0.81 -3.03 -8.09
CA ALA A 51 0.21 -2.80 -9.11
C ALA A 51 0.45 -1.30 -9.37
N GLU A 52 -0.63 -0.49 -9.42
CA GLU A 52 -0.53 0.97 -9.56
C GLU A 52 0.19 1.62 -8.35
N PHE A 53 -0.13 1.21 -7.12
CA PHE A 53 0.56 1.72 -5.92
C PHE A 53 2.05 1.36 -5.91
N LEU A 54 2.39 0.14 -6.31
CA LEU A 54 3.78 -0.29 -6.39
C LEU A 54 4.56 0.51 -7.45
N ALA A 55 3.98 0.72 -8.63
CA ALA A 55 4.58 1.56 -9.67
C ALA A 55 4.76 3.01 -9.22
N ALA A 56 3.79 3.56 -8.48
CA ALA A 56 3.88 4.91 -7.92
C ALA A 56 4.89 5.04 -6.76
N THR A 57 5.33 3.93 -6.17
CA THR A 57 6.31 3.89 -5.07
C THR A 57 7.76 3.84 -5.58
N GLU A 58 8.00 3.93 -6.90
CA GLU A 58 9.34 4.24 -7.42
C GLU A 58 9.88 5.53 -6.79
N PRO A 59 11.19 5.61 -6.48
CA PRO A 59 11.75 6.54 -5.53
C PRO A 59 11.76 7.97 -6.08
N THR A 60 10.62 8.65 -6.05
CA THR A 60 10.62 10.11 -6.07
C THR A 60 11.07 10.55 -4.69
N ALA A 61 12.35 10.89 -4.59
CA ALA A 61 12.89 11.55 -3.43
C ALA A 61 12.05 12.80 -3.11
N GLY A 62 11.17 12.70 -2.11
CA GLY A 62 10.66 13.86 -1.38
C GLY A 62 9.31 14.45 -1.79
N GLU A 63 8.45 13.79 -2.57
CA GLU A 63 7.09 14.33 -2.80
C GLU A 63 6.01 13.24 -2.83
N VAL A 64 5.17 13.23 -1.80
CA VAL A 64 4.05 12.29 -1.63
C VAL A 64 2.84 12.72 -2.46
N ALA A 65 2.85 12.34 -3.74
CA ALA A 65 1.79 12.64 -4.71
C ALA A 65 0.42 11.98 -4.41
N TRP A 66 0.32 11.11 -3.39
CA TRP A 66 -0.93 10.41 -3.02
C TRP A 66 -1.86 11.22 -2.11
N LEU A 67 -1.45 12.39 -1.61
CA LEU A 67 -2.30 13.24 -0.76
C LEU A 67 -3.41 13.98 -1.51
N THR A 68 -3.42 13.96 -2.85
CA THR A 68 -4.34 14.78 -3.67
C THR A 68 -5.26 14.02 -4.63
N ARG A 69 -5.18 12.68 -4.72
CA ARG A 69 -6.09 11.90 -5.59
C ARG A 69 -7.13 11.11 -4.79
N PRO A 70 -8.43 11.23 -5.10
CA PRO A 70 -9.45 10.39 -4.50
C PRO A 70 -9.30 8.95 -5.02
N LEU A 71 -9.34 7.98 -4.10
CA LEU A 71 -9.45 6.55 -4.43
C LEU A 71 -10.76 6.31 -5.21
N PRO A 72 -10.74 5.52 -6.30
CA PRO A 72 -11.93 5.27 -7.14
C PRO A 72 -12.90 4.26 -6.52
#